data_AF-A0A452F5L3-F1
#
_entry.id   AF-A0A452F5L3-F1
#
_cell.length_a   1.000
_cell.length_b   1.000
_cell.length_c   1.000
_cell.angle_alpha   90.00
_cell.angle_beta   90.00
_cell.angle_gamma   90.00
#
_symmetry.space_group_name_H-M   'P 1'
#
loop_
_entity.id
_entity.type
_entity.pdbx_description
1 polymer ?
#
loop_
_entity_poly.entity_id
_entity_poly.type
_entity_poly.pdbx_seq_one_letter_code
_entity_poly.pdbx_strand_id
1 'polypeptide(L)' 'IAPAEGGEKGHSAINEMIIRDDTINIHKHINGVGFKKQVPLALSEIWKHAMKEMRTPYACTGTGLNKAVWAKK' A
#
# COMPACT_ATOMS: atom_id res chain seq x y z
N ILE A 1 26.57 -24.69 -36.07
CA ILE A 1 26.39 -23.51 -35.18
C ILE A 1 25.17 -23.80 -34.34
N ALA A 2 25.35 -24.14 -33.06
CA ALA A 2 24.25 -24.42 -32.13
C ALA A 2 23.59 -23.10 -31.68
N PRO A 3 22.28 -23.06 -31.41
CA PRO A 3 21.64 -21.86 -30.90
C PRO A 3 22.05 -21.68 -29.42
N ALA A 4 22.56 -20.50 -29.08
CA ALA A 4 22.97 -20.16 -27.72
C ALA A 4 21.75 -20.19 -26.78
N GLU A 5 21.92 -20.84 -25.63
CA GLU A 5 20.90 -20.96 -24.59
C GLU A 5 20.49 -19.59 -24.05
N GLY A 6 19.18 -19.43 -23.85
CA GLY A 6 18.55 -18.19 -23.47
C GLY A 6 19.14 -17.62 -22.18
N GLY A 7 19.72 -16.43 -22.29
CA GLY A 7 20.13 -15.63 -21.15
C GLY A 7 18.91 -15.30 -20.29
N GLU A 8 18.87 -15.85 -19.09
CA GLU A 8 17.97 -15.38 -18.04
C GLU A 8 18.25 -13.89 -17.84
N LYS A 9 17.24 -13.05 -18.12
CA LYS A 9 17.31 -11.62 -17.85
C LYS A 9 17.40 -11.48 -16.32
N GLY A 10 18.60 -11.25 -15.82
CA GLY A 10 18.85 -11.04 -14.39
C GLY A 10 17.86 -10.02 -13.84
N HIS A 11 17.18 -10.38 -12.75
CA HIS A 11 16.30 -9.48 -12.02
C HIS A 11 17.13 -8.25 -11.62
N SER A 12 16.87 -7.09 -12.23
CA SER A 12 17.55 -5.87 -11.83
C SER A 12 16.98 -5.43 -10.48
N ALA A 13 17.84 -5.04 -9.54
CA ALA A 13 17.44 -4.53 -8.23
C ALA A 13 16.47 -3.33 -8.32
N ILE A 14 16.47 -2.65 -9.46
CA ILE A 14 15.56 -1.52 -9.76
C ILE A 14 14.12 -2.01 -9.96
N ASN A 15 13.90 -3.21 -10.50
CA ASN A 15 12.56 -3.79 -10.63
C ASN A 15 12.01 -4.30 -9.29
N GLU A 16 12.88 -4.61 -8.31
CA GLU A 16 12.47 -4.98 -6.95
C GLU A 16 12.00 -3.76 -6.15
N MET A 17 12.59 -2.59 -6.41
CA MET A 17 12.25 -1.35 -5.72
C MET A 17 11.08 -0.63 -6.43
N ILE A 18 9.87 -0.86 -5.95
CA ILE A 18 8.67 -0.15 -6.41
C ILE A 18 8.41 1.03 -5.46
N ILE A 19 8.45 2.26 -5.99
CA ILE A 19 7.90 3.45 -5.32
C ILE A 19 6.67 3.88 -6.12
N ARG A 20 5.55 4.06 -5.44
CA ARG A 20 4.30 4.46 -6.07
C ARG A 20 3.48 5.38 -5.16
N ASP A 21 2.84 6.36 -5.78
CA ASP A 21 1.87 7.23 -5.13
C ASP A 21 0.45 6.73 -5.42
N ASP A 22 -0.26 6.36 -4.37
CA ASP A 22 -1.62 5.82 -4.44
C ASP A 22 -2.61 6.74 -3.72
N THR A 23 -3.78 6.95 -4.33
CA THR A 23 -4.86 7.73 -3.74
C THR A 23 -5.96 6.82 -3.22
N ILE A 24 -6.27 6.92 -1.93
CA ILE A 24 -7.26 6.08 -1.25
C ILE A 24 -8.52 6.89 -0.93
N ASN A 25 -9.69 6.41 -1.40
CA ASN A 25 -10.97 7.00 -1.04
C ASN A 25 -11.47 6.46 0.31
N ILE A 26 -10.96 7.02 1.41
CA ILE A 26 -11.32 6.62 2.79
C ILE A 26 -12.83 6.80 3.05
N HIS A 27 -13.46 7.83 2.47
CA HIS A 27 -14.86 8.19 2.74
C HIS A 27 -15.82 7.04 2.41
N LYS A 28 -15.59 6.32 1.31
CA LYS A 28 -16.42 5.15 0.95
C LYS A 28 -16.39 4.04 2.00
N HIS A 29 -15.28 3.88 2.72
CA HIS A 29 -15.10 2.80 3.69
C HIS A 29 -15.55 3.17 5.12
N ILE A 30 -15.53 4.46 5.48
CA ILE A 30 -15.94 4.94 6.80
C ILE A 30 -17.39 5.45 6.85
N ASN A 31 -18.09 5.45 5.71
CA ASN A 31 -19.47 5.91 5.61
C ASN A 31 -20.40 5.07 6.51
N GLY A 32 -21.23 5.73 7.32
CA GLY A 32 -22.15 5.07 8.25
C GLY A 32 -21.50 4.41 9.48
N VAL A 33 -20.18 4.52 9.64
CA VAL A 33 -19.45 3.97 10.80
C VAL A 33 -19.45 4.97 11.94
N GLY A 34 -19.75 4.52 13.16
CA GLY A 34 -19.74 5.38 14.34
C GLY A 34 -18.37 6.01 14.60
N PHE A 35 -18.35 7.28 15.02
CA PHE A 35 -17.15 8.11 15.17
C PHE A 35 -15.97 7.44 15.89
N LYS A 36 -16.23 6.68 16.96
CA LYS A 36 -15.18 5.98 17.71
C LYS A 36 -14.43 4.93 16.90
N LYS A 37 -15.08 4.36 15.87
CA LYS A 37 -14.53 3.30 15.01
C LYS A 37 -14.01 3.81 13.67
N GLN A 38 -14.31 5.04 13.27
CA GLN A 38 -13.93 5.57 11.96
C GLN A 38 -12.41 5.63 11.75
N VAL A 39 -11.67 6.18 12.72
CA VAL A 39 -10.21 6.31 12.61
C VAL A 39 -9.50 4.95 12.62
N PRO A 40 -9.80 4.02 13.56
CA PRO A 40 -9.26 2.66 13.50
C PRO A 40 -9.58 1.94 12.19
N LEU A 41 -10.79 2.13 11.65
CA LEU A 41 -11.18 1.52 10.38
C LEU A 41 -10.42 2.12 9.20
N ALA A 42 -10.29 3.46 9.13
CA ALA A 42 -9.52 4.13 8.09
C ALA A 42 -8.06 3.64 8.03
N LEU A 43 -7.42 3.48 9.20
CA LEU A 43 -6.07 2.93 9.29
C LEU A 43 -6.00 1.48 8.79
N SER A 44 -6.98 0.65 9.15
CA SER A 44 -7.05 -0.73 8.66
C SER A 44 -7.22 -0.81 7.14
N GLU A 45 -8.02 0.07 6.55
CA GLU A 45 -8.22 0.11 5.09
C GLU A 45 -6.99 0.62 4.34
N ILE A 46 -6.27 1.61 4.88
CA ILE A 46 -4.97 2.05 4.34
C ILE A 46 -4.00 0.87 4.32
N TRP A 47 -3.94 0.10 5.41
CA TRP A 47 -3.06 -1.06 5.51
C TRP A 47 -3.41 -2.15 4.50
N LYS A 48 -4.70 -2.49 4.37
CA LYS A 48 -5.19 -3.45 3.37
C LYS A 48 -4.90 -3.00 1.94
N HIS A 49 -5.06 -1.70 1.66
CA HIS A 49 -4.76 -1.14 0.34
C HIS A 49 -3.28 -1.30 0.00
N ALA A 50 -2.38 -0.91 0.92
CA ALA A 50 -0.94 -1.04 0.73
C ALA A 50 -0.52 -2.50 0.49
N MET A 51 -1.04 -3.46 1.28
CA MET A 51 -0.72 -4.88 1.09
C MET A 51 -1.23 -5.42 -0.26
N LYS A 52 -2.44 -5.05 -0.66
CA LYS A 52 -3.03 -5.48 -1.93
C LYS A 52 -2.23 -4.93 -3.12
N GLU A 53 -1.87 -3.67 -3.05
CA GLU A 53 -1.31 -2.95 -4.19
C GLU A 53 0.19 -3.22 -4.38
N MET A 54 0.94 -3.27 -3.27
CA MET A 54 2.36 -3.61 -3.26
C MET A 54 2.61 -5.12 -3.36
N ARG A 55 1.55 -5.95 -3.25
CA ARG A 55 1.62 -7.42 -3.20
C ARG A 55 2.56 -7.92 -2.09
N THR A 56 2.65 -7.17 -0.99
CA THR A 56 3.46 -7.51 0.17
C THR A 56 2.57 -7.93 1.35
N PRO A 57 2.98 -8.94 2.14
CA PRO A 57 2.23 -9.35 3.33
C PRO A 57 2.37 -8.36 4.50
N TYR A 58 3.29 -7.40 4.40
CA TYR A 58 3.54 -6.40 5.42
C TYR A 58 3.57 -5.01 4.79
N ALA A 59 2.94 -4.06 5.47
CA ALA A 59 2.99 -2.65 5.15
C ALA A 59 3.18 -1.85 6.45
N CYS A 60 4.11 -0.89 6.42
CA CYS A 60 4.39 0.01 7.54
C CYS A 60 3.74 1.37 7.27
N THR A 61 2.98 1.90 8.23
CA THR A 61 2.36 3.22 8.11
C THR A 61 3.24 4.26 8.78
N GLY A 62 3.64 5.30 8.05
CA GLY A 62 4.46 6.38 8.59
C GLY A 62 3.71 7.23 9.62
N THR A 63 4.44 7.80 10.59
CA THR A 63 3.88 8.66 11.65
C THR A 63 3.16 9.90 11.09
N GLY A 64 3.62 10.46 9.97
CA GLY A 64 2.98 11.61 9.32
C GLY A 64 1.59 11.28 8.76
N LEU A 65 1.46 10.12 8.10
CA LEU A 65 0.18 9.62 7.60
C LEU A 65 -0.79 9.33 8.75
N ASN A 66 -0.31 8.69 9.82
CA ASN A 66 -1.13 8.47 11.01
C ASN A 66 -1.68 9.80 11.56
N LYS A 67 -0.81 10.80 11.79
CA LYS A 67 -1.24 12.14 12.26
C LYS A 67 -2.27 12.77 11.34
N ALA A 68 -2.12 12.69 10.02
CA ALA A 68 -3.06 13.24 9.06
C ALA A 68 -4.45 12.58 9.13
N VAL A 69 -4.50 11.27 9.36
CA VAL A 69 -5.77 10.54 9.56
C VAL A 69 -6.45 10.96 10.86
N TRP A 70 -5.69 11.13 11.95
CA TRP A 70 -6.23 11.58 13.24
C TRP A 70 -6.63 13.06 13.26
N ALA A 71 -6.02 13.90 12.43
CA ALA A 71 -6.32 15.32 12.34
C ALA A 71 -7.68 15.61 11.66
N LYS A 72 -8.18 14.68 10.83
CA LYS A 72 -9.47 14.81 10.13
C LYS A 72 -10.68 14.34 10.97
N LYS A 73 -10.56 14.39 12.29
CA LYS A 73 -11.62 14.04 13.24
C LYS A 73 -12.68 15.14 13.34
#